data_AF-A0A444U213-F1
#
_entry.id   AF-A0A444U213-F1
#
_cell.length_a   1.000
_cell.length_b   1.000
_cell.length_c   1.000
_cell.angle_alpha   90.00
_cell.angle_beta   90.00
_cell.angle_gamma   90.00
#
_symmetry.space_group_name_H-M   'P 1'
#
loop_
_entity.id
_entity.type
_entity.pdbx_description
1 polymer ?
#
loop_
_entity_poly.entity_id
_entity_poly.type
_entity_poly.pdbx_seq_one_letter_code
_entity_poly.pdbx_strand_id
1 'polypeptide(L)'
;MGLLRIMMPPKFQLLAVLAFGVAMLFLENQVQKLEESRGKLERAIARHEVREIEQRHTMDGTKDVVLDESDDVVIIYNRVPKTASTSFTNIAYDLCGKNKYHVLHINTTRNNPVMSLQDQVRFVKNVTSWKEMKPGFYHGHVAFLDFAKFGVKKKPIYINVIRDPIERLVSYYYFLRFGDDYRPGLRRRKQGDKKVILSSTRTTQPGLQFLPSTFDECVSSAGSDCAAEKLWLQIPFFCGHNSECWNVGSRWALEQAKYNLINEYLLVGVTEELEDFIMMLEAALPRFFRGAAELYRTGKKSHLRKTSEKKPPTKESIAKLQQSDIWKMENEFYEFALEQFQFIRAHAVREKDGELYLLAQNFFYEKIYPKMN
;
A
#
# COMPACT_ATOMS: atom_id res chain seq x y z
N MET A 1 10.80 53.68 -17.35
CA MET A 1 11.22 53.24 -16.00
C MET A 1 12.33 52.21 -16.15
N GLY A 2 13.59 52.65 -16.18
CA GLY A 2 14.76 51.78 -16.28
C GLY A 2 15.27 51.43 -14.88
N LEU A 3 15.30 50.14 -14.54
CA LEU A 3 15.90 49.66 -13.29
C LEU A 3 17.41 49.90 -13.33
N LEU A 4 17.90 50.68 -12.36
CA LEU A 4 19.30 50.88 -12.07
C LEU A 4 19.89 49.55 -11.55
N ARG A 5 20.60 48.80 -12.41
CA ARG A 5 21.40 47.64 -11.98
C ARG A 5 22.63 48.16 -11.24
N ILE A 6 22.56 48.16 -9.90
CA ILE A 6 23.74 48.32 -9.05
C ILE A 6 24.56 47.04 -9.18
N MET A 7 25.59 47.06 -10.04
CA MET A 7 26.57 45.98 -10.10
C MET A 7 27.46 46.05 -8.86
N MET A 8 27.28 45.10 -7.95
CA MET A 8 28.18 44.95 -6.80
C MET A 8 29.60 44.60 -7.28
N PRO A 9 30.66 45.19 -6.69
CA PRO A 9 32.03 44.90 -7.10
C PRO A 9 32.36 43.40 -6.93
N PRO A 10 33.21 42.81 -7.78
CA PRO A 10 33.48 41.36 -7.81
C PRO A 10 33.92 40.79 -6.45
N LYS A 11 34.63 41.61 -5.65
CA LYS A 11 35.09 41.24 -4.30
C LYS A 11 33.93 41.02 -3.31
N PHE A 12 32.84 41.77 -3.43
CA PHE A 12 31.65 41.62 -2.59
C PHE A 12 30.78 40.43 -3.01
N GLN A 13 30.77 40.10 -4.31
CA GLN A 13 30.09 38.89 -4.81
C GLN A 13 30.80 37.62 -4.31
N LEU A 14 32.13 37.59 -4.31
CA LEU A 14 32.90 36.46 -3.79
C LEU A 14 32.69 36.27 -2.28
N LEU A 15 32.66 37.36 -1.51
CA LEU A 15 32.34 37.34 -0.08
C LEU A 15 30.92 36.81 0.20
N ALA A 16 29.93 37.21 -0.61
CA ALA A 16 28.57 36.72 -0.47
C ALA A 16 28.44 35.22 -0.76
N VAL A 17 29.14 34.71 -1.77
CA VAL A 17 29.15 33.27 -2.11
C VAL A 17 29.84 32.46 -1.01
N LEU A 18 30.97 32.95 -0.47
CA LEU A 18 31.66 32.31 0.65
C LEU A 18 30.79 32.29 1.92
N ALA A 19 30.14 33.41 2.25
CA ALA A 19 29.23 33.49 3.39
C ALA A 19 28.03 32.53 3.23
N PHE A 20 27.48 32.43 2.01
CA PHE A 20 26.41 31.48 1.71
C PHE A 20 26.87 30.02 1.83
N GLY A 21 28.07 29.69 1.36
CA GLY A 21 28.66 28.36 1.51
C GLY A 21 28.87 27.95 2.97
N VAL A 22 29.39 28.87 3.79
CA VAL A 22 29.55 28.65 5.23
C VAL A 22 28.19 28.49 5.93
N ALA A 23 27.19 29.29 5.56
CA ALA A 23 25.84 29.18 6.09
C ALA A 23 25.18 27.83 5.72
N MET A 24 25.38 27.34 4.49
CA MET A 24 24.89 26.03 4.07
C MET A 24 25.54 24.90 4.85
N LEU A 25 26.87 24.91 5.02
CA LEU A 25 27.58 23.91 5.83
C LEU A 25 27.12 23.93 7.29
N PHE A 26 26.85 25.12 7.85
CA PHE A 26 26.29 25.24 9.20
C PHE A 26 24.88 24.63 9.28
N LEU A 27 24.02 24.89 8.30
CA LEU A 27 22.67 24.33 8.24
C LEU A 27 22.68 22.80 8.07
N GLU A 28 23.54 22.25 7.21
CA GLU A 28 23.69 20.81 7.04
C GLU A 28 24.14 20.13 8.34
N ASN A 29 25.10 20.73 9.05
CA ASN A 29 25.54 20.23 10.35
C ASN A 29 24.41 20.29 11.41
N GLN A 30 23.58 21.35 11.41
CA GLN A 30 22.42 21.44 12.29
C GLN A 30 21.37 20.37 11.96
N VAL A 31 21.09 20.14 10.67
CA VAL A 31 20.16 19.08 10.22
C VAL A 31 20.67 17.71 10.65
N GLN A 32 21.95 17.43 10.48
CA GLN A 32 22.55 16.16 10.87
C GLN A 32 22.47 15.92 12.38
N LYS A 33 22.73 16.95 13.20
CA LYS A 33 22.51 16.89 14.66
C LYS A 33 21.05 16.68 15.04
N LEU A 34 20.12 17.26 14.28
CA LEU A 34 18.69 17.11 14.51
C LEU A 34 18.23 15.67 14.19
N GLU A 35 18.73 15.09 13.10
CA GLU A 35 18.46 13.69 12.73
C GLU A 35 19.04 12.71 13.75
N GLU A 36 20.25 12.97 14.25
CA GLU A 36 20.86 12.14 15.28
C GLU A 36 20.09 12.21 16.61
N SER A 37 19.67 13.42 17.02
CA SER A 37 18.87 13.61 18.24
C SER A 37 17.48 12.98 18.12
N ARG A 38 16.83 13.08 16.96
CA ARG A 38 15.58 12.37 16.65
C ARG A 38 15.77 10.85 16.74
N GLY A 39 16.84 10.30 16.17
CA GLY A 39 17.14 8.87 16.27
C GLY A 39 17.44 8.40 17.70
N LYS A 40 17.99 9.27 18.56
CA LYS A 40 18.14 9.00 20.00
C LYS A 40 16.79 9.01 20.73
N LEU A 41 15.90 9.95 20.38
CA LEU A 41 14.56 10.06 20.94
C LEU A 41 13.67 8.88 20.54
N GLU A 42 13.67 8.47 19.27
CA GLU A 42 12.93 7.29 18.79
C GLU A 42 13.39 6.01 19.51
N ARG A 43 14.70 5.85 19.74
CA ARG A 43 15.25 4.74 20.55
C ARG A 43 14.85 4.83 22.03
N ALA A 44 14.76 6.03 22.60
CA ALA A 44 14.34 6.22 23.97
C ALA A 44 12.84 5.90 24.15
N ILE A 45 12.00 6.31 23.19
CA ILE A 45 10.57 5.97 23.16
C ILE A 45 10.38 4.47 23.02
N ALA A 46 11.07 3.83 22.08
CA ALA A 46 11.01 2.37 21.92
C ALA A 46 11.45 1.63 23.19
N ARG A 47 12.50 2.10 23.87
CA ARG A 47 12.93 1.54 25.17
C ARG A 47 11.90 1.76 26.28
N HIS A 48 11.20 2.89 26.27
CA HIS A 48 10.16 3.19 27.26
C HIS A 48 8.91 2.34 27.02
N GLU A 49 8.48 2.17 25.77
CA GLU A 49 7.38 1.26 25.40
C GLU A 49 7.70 -0.19 25.76
N VAL A 50 8.93 -0.65 25.48
CA VAL A 50 9.39 -1.99 25.88
C VAL A 50 9.40 -2.13 27.41
N ARG A 51 9.86 -1.12 28.16
CA ARG A 51 9.83 -1.15 29.63
C ARG A 51 8.43 -1.15 30.22
N GLU A 52 7.48 -0.41 29.64
CA GLU A 52 6.08 -0.46 30.07
C GLU A 52 5.45 -1.84 29.82
N ILE A 53 5.82 -2.49 28.71
CA ILE A 53 5.40 -3.87 28.40
C ILE A 53 6.04 -4.86 29.36
N GLU A 54 7.35 -4.75 29.63
CA GLU A 54 8.06 -5.60 30.61
C GLU A 54 7.51 -5.42 32.03
N GLN A 55 7.18 -4.20 32.46
CA GLN A 55 6.59 -3.95 33.78
C GLN A 55 5.19 -4.57 33.92
N ARG A 56 4.37 -4.56 32.85
CA ARG A 56 3.09 -5.29 32.82
C ARG A 56 3.30 -6.81 32.89
N HIS A 57 4.37 -7.33 32.30
CA HIS A 57 4.71 -8.75 32.36
C HIS A 57 5.32 -9.19 33.69
N THR A 58 6.06 -8.36 34.43
CA THR A 58 6.55 -8.73 35.77
C THR A 58 5.43 -8.91 36.80
N MET A 59 4.22 -8.40 36.54
CA MET A 59 3.03 -8.68 37.35
C MET A 59 2.31 -9.98 36.98
N ASP A 60 2.62 -10.58 35.82
CA ASP A 60 1.99 -11.81 35.33
C ASP A 60 3.08 -12.86 35.07
N GLY A 61 3.33 -13.68 36.09
CA GLY A 61 4.56 -14.45 36.29
C GLY A 61 5.12 -15.21 35.08
N THR A 62 6.45 -15.22 35.00
CA THR A 62 7.30 -16.00 34.09
C THR A 62 6.87 -17.47 34.00
N LYS A 63 6.21 -17.81 32.90
CA LYS A 63 6.27 -19.14 32.29
C LYS A 63 6.98 -19.00 30.95
N ASP A 64 7.95 -19.87 30.69
CA ASP A 64 8.54 -20.02 29.35
C ASP A 64 7.42 -20.23 28.34
N VAL A 65 7.14 -19.22 27.51
CA VAL A 65 6.08 -19.28 26.50
C VAL A 65 6.61 -20.09 25.33
N VAL A 66 6.37 -21.41 25.37
CA VAL A 66 6.27 -22.19 24.15
C VAL A 66 5.07 -21.62 23.40
N LEU A 67 5.32 -20.81 22.37
CA LEU A 67 4.26 -20.35 21.47
C LEU A 67 3.58 -21.60 20.92
N ASP A 68 2.27 -21.67 21.07
CA ASP A 68 1.47 -22.68 20.39
C ASP A 68 1.76 -22.58 18.88
N GLU A 69 1.78 -23.69 18.13
CA GLU A 69 2.04 -23.63 16.68
C GLU A 69 1.01 -22.74 15.96
N SER A 70 -0.16 -22.56 16.58
CA SER A 70 -1.23 -21.65 16.16
C SER A 70 -0.86 -20.16 16.29
N ASP A 71 0.14 -19.82 17.13
CA ASP A 71 0.62 -18.46 17.36
C ASP A 71 1.77 -18.06 16.41
N ASP A 72 2.48 -19.02 15.80
CA ASP A 72 3.58 -18.75 14.88
C ASP A 72 3.09 -18.45 13.44
N VAL A 73 2.15 -17.52 13.30
CA VAL A 73 1.57 -17.14 11.99
C VAL A 73 1.83 -15.67 11.70
N VAL A 74 2.32 -15.37 10.50
CA VAL A 74 2.49 -13.99 10.03
C VAL A 74 1.79 -13.81 8.69
N ILE A 75 0.97 -12.76 8.59
CA ILE A 75 0.39 -12.28 7.34
C ILE A 75 1.17 -11.05 6.87
N ILE A 76 1.53 -11.02 5.59
CA ILE A 76 2.02 -9.83 4.90
C ILE A 76 0.95 -9.36 3.90
N TYR A 77 0.41 -8.18 4.14
CA TYR A 77 -0.42 -7.44 3.21
C TYR A 77 0.39 -6.32 2.57
N ASN A 78 1.08 -6.62 1.47
CA ASN A 78 1.91 -5.66 0.74
C ASN A 78 1.05 -4.75 -0.15
N ARG A 79 0.22 -3.94 0.52
CA ARG A 79 -0.90 -3.16 -0.02
C ARG A 79 -0.53 -2.29 -1.22
N VAL A 80 -1.27 -2.47 -2.31
CA VAL A 80 -1.25 -1.57 -3.46
C VAL A 80 -1.94 -0.23 -3.11
N PRO A 81 -1.42 0.93 -3.57
CA PRO A 81 -2.10 2.21 -3.40
C PRO A 81 -3.46 2.27 -4.12
N LYS A 82 -4.46 2.85 -3.45
CA LYS A 82 -5.80 3.18 -3.98
C LYS A 82 -6.71 1.98 -4.34
N THR A 83 -6.49 0.85 -3.68
CA THR A 83 -7.28 -0.39 -3.82
C THR A 83 -8.11 -0.72 -2.56
N ALA A 84 -8.74 0.31 -1.96
CA ALA A 84 -9.45 0.22 -0.66
C ALA A 84 -8.60 -0.32 0.53
N SER A 85 -7.27 -0.32 0.38
CA SER A 85 -6.35 -0.84 1.40
C SER A 85 -6.44 -0.15 2.76
N THR A 86 -6.95 1.09 2.87
CA THR A 86 -7.18 1.72 4.18
C THR A 86 -8.39 1.14 4.88
N SER A 87 -9.49 0.87 4.18
CA SER A 87 -10.66 0.19 4.76
C SER A 87 -10.26 -1.17 5.30
N PHE A 88 -9.64 -2.02 4.46
CA PHE A 88 -9.29 -3.37 4.84
C PHE A 88 -8.30 -3.42 6.02
N THR A 89 -7.25 -2.59 6.03
CA THR A 89 -6.32 -2.56 7.16
C THR A 89 -6.97 -2.10 8.47
N ASN A 90 -7.96 -1.20 8.44
CA ASN A 90 -8.63 -0.77 9.68
C ASN A 90 -9.43 -1.90 10.33
N ILE A 91 -9.96 -2.85 9.55
CA ILE A 91 -10.55 -4.08 10.10
C ILE A 91 -9.49 -4.84 10.91
N ALA A 92 -8.29 -4.99 10.36
CA ALA A 92 -7.20 -5.65 11.07
C ALA A 92 -6.83 -4.91 12.38
N TYR A 93 -6.80 -3.58 12.38
CA TYR A 93 -6.56 -2.80 13.60
C TYR A 93 -7.69 -2.91 14.64
N ASP A 94 -8.95 -2.86 14.20
CA ASP A 94 -10.10 -2.92 15.10
C ASP A 94 -10.27 -4.32 15.72
N LEU A 95 -9.85 -5.39 15.02
CA LEU A 95 -9.95 -6.78 15.50
C LEU A 95 -8.73 -7.26 16.30
N CYS A 96 -7.56 -6.66 16.15
CA CYS A 96 -6.31 -7.24 16.67
C CYS A 96 -6.29 -7.42 18.20
N GLY A 97 -6.90 -6.49 18.94
CA GLY A 97 -7.03 -6.61 20.40
C GLY A 97 -7.93 -7.77 20.84
N LYS A 98 -9.05 -7.98 20.14
CA LYS A 98 -10.00 -9.07 20.43
C LYS A 98 -9.47 -10.43 20.01
N ASN A 99 -8.84 -10.48 18.84
CA ASN A 99 -8.36 -11.71 18.20
C ASN A 99 -6.90 -12.06 18.58
N LYS A 100 -6.27 -11.26 19.46
CA LYS A 100 -4.94 -11.49 20.06
C LYS A 100 -3.84 -11.68 19.02
N TYR A 101 -3.63 -10.66 18.20
CA TYR A 101 -2.49 -10.57 17.26
C TYR A 101 -1.99 -9.12 17.15
N HIS A 102 -0.87 -8.90 16.48
CA HIS A 102 -0.24 -7.59 16.32
C HIS A 102 -0.43 -7.04 14.90
N VAL A 103 -0.59 -5.71 14.76
CA VAL A 103 -0.65 -5.05 13.45
C VAL A 103 0.48 -4.05 13.32
N LEU A 104 1.30 -4.21 12.27
CA LEU A 104 2.50 -3.41 12.06
C LEU A 104 2.48 -2.76 10.67
N HIS A 105 2.71 -1.45 10.62
CA HIS A 105 2.86 -0.72 9.36
C HIS A 105 4.32 -0.63 8.94
N ILE A 106 4.64 -1.12 7.75
CA ILE A 106 5.95 -1.02 7.11
C ILE A 106 6.04 0.33 6.40
N ASN A 107 6.93 1.19 6.87
CA ASN A 107 7.23 2.46 6.22
C ASN A 107 8.59 2.38 5.51
N THR A 108 8.63 2.77 4.24
CA THR A 108 9.87 2.85 3.46
C THR A 108 10.21 4.29 3.13
N THR A 109 11.50 4.61 3.06
CA THR A 109 11.97 5.97 2.73
C THR A 109 11.38 6.41 1.40
N ARG A 110 10.69 7.56 1.40
CA ARG A 110 9.98 8.13 0.25
C ARG A 110 8.89 7.22 -0.35
N ASN A 111 8.38 6.25 0.42
CA ASN A 111 7.46 5.21 -0.05
C ASN A 111 8.02 4.43 -1.25
N ASN A 112 9.33 4.20 -1.30
CA ASN A 112 9.92 3.34 -2.32
C ASN A 112 9.43 1.89 -2.11
N PRO A 113 8.77 1.27 -3.10
CA PRO A 113 8.29 -0.11 -2.96
C PRO A 113 9.41 -1.15 -2.99
N VAL A 114 10.62 -0.79 -3.43
CA VAL A 114 11.78 -1.70 -3.52
C VAL A 114 12.72 -1.47 -2.34
N MET A 115 12.91 -2.51 -1.53
CA MET A 115 13.93 -2.53 -0.48
C MET A 115 15.31 -2.87 -1.05
N SER A 116 16.37 -2.28 -0.46
CA SER A 116 17.74 -2.70 -0.71
C SER A 116 17.97 -4.16 -0.27
N LEU A 117 18.98 -4.86 -0.80
CA LEU A 117 19.23 -6.26 -0.43
C LEU A 117 19.45 -6.43 1.09
N GLN A 118 20.21 -5.52 1.71
CA GLN A 118 20.45 -5.52 3.14
C GLN A 118 19.17 -5.27 3.96
N ASP A 119 18.27 -4.42 3.46
CA ASP A 119 16.97 -4.18 4.11
C ASP A 119 16.02 -5.36 3.92
N GLN A 120 16.07 -6.06 2.78
CA GLN A 120 15.33 -7.32 2.58
C GLN A 120 15.77 -8.36 3.61
N VAL A 121 17.09 -8.55 3.80
CA VAL A 121 17.62 -9.47 4.82
C VAL A 121 17.15 -9.07 6.22
N ARG A 122 17.22 -7.77 6.57
CA ARG A 122 16.78 -7.28 7.88
C ARG A 122 15.28 -7.46 8.07
N PHE A 123 14.47 -7.17 7.06
CA PHE A 123 13.03 -7.31 7.12
C PHE A 123 12.62 -8.78 7.29
N VAL A 124 13.21 -9.69 6.51
CA VAL A 124 12.96 -11.14 6.63
C VAL A 124 13.36 -11.65 8.02
N LYS A 125 14.51 -11.23 8.54
CA LYS A 125 14.92 -11.57 9.92
C LYS A 125 13.90 -11.07 10.93
N ASN A 126 13.51 -9.79 10.87
CA ASN A 126 12.53 -9.22 11.80
C ASN A 126 11.21 -9.99 11.77
N VAL A 127 10.63 -10.23 10.58
CA VAL A 127 9.36 -10.94 10.43
C VAL A 127 9.44 -12.37 10.97
N THR A 128 10.56 -13.06 10.76
CA THR A 128 10.67 -14.48 11.12
C THR A 128 11.10 -14.71 12.57
N SER A 129 11.90 -13.82 13.17
CA SER A 129 12.47 -14.03 14.50
C SER A 129 11.84 -13.18 15.61
N TRP A 130 11.06 -12.15 15.29
CA TRP A 130 10.41 -11.30 16.30
C TRP A 130 9.18 -12.01 16.89
N LYS A 131 9.42 -12.89 17.86
CA LYS A 131 8.41 -13.76 18.47
C LYS A 131 7.29 -12.98 19.15
N GLU A 132 7.62 -11.86 19.78
CA GLU A 132 6.68 -11.02 20.53
C GLU A 132 5.65 -10.32 19.64
N MET A 133 5.86 -10.31 18.31
CA MET A 133 4.91 -9.76 17.34
C MET A 133 4.08 -10.85 16.64
N LYS A 134 4.15 -12.10 17.11
CA LYS A 134 3.43 -13.24 16.52
C LYS A 134 2.23 -13.64 17.38
N PRO A 135 1.04 -13.89 16.78
CA PRO A 135 0.73 -13.71 15.36
C PRO A 135 0.79 -12.24 14.91
N GLY A 136 1.27 -12.02 13.69
CA GLY A 136 1.54 -10.67 13.17
C GLY A 136 0.89 -10.39 11.83
N PHE A 137 0.30 -9.20 11.68
CA PHE A 137 -0.23 -8.66 10.43
C PHE A 137 0.61 -7.45 10.00
N TYR A 138 1.53 -7.66 9.07
CA TYR A 138 2.39 -6.62 8.53
C TYR A 138 1.77 -6.05 7.26
N HIS A 139 1.67 -4.72 7.16
CA HIS A 139 1.15 -4.08 5.95
C HIS A 139 1.97 -2.87 5.54
N GLY A 140 2.12 -2.64 4.24
CA GLY A 140 2.83 -1.47 3.73
C GLY A 140 2.99 -1.47 2.22
N HIS A 141 3.43 -0.33 1.68
CA HIS A 141 3.65 -0.15 0.25
C HIS A 141 5.02 -0.71 -0.16
N VAL A 142 5.11 -2.04 -0.24
CA VAL A 142 6.32 -2.78 -0.60
C VAL A 142 5.97 -3.78 -1.71
N ALA A 143 6.86 -4.00 -2.67
CA ALA A 143 6.68 -5.05 -3.66
C ALA A 143 6.81 -6.45 -3.02
N PHE A 144 6.33 -7.47 -3.71
CA PHE A 144 6.49 -8.87 -3.28
C PHE A 144 7.95 -9.17 -2.97
N LEU A 145 8.20 -9.79 -1.83
CA LEU A 145 9.52 -10.23 -1.39
C LEU A 145 9.47 -11.73 -1.17
N ASP A 146 10.30 -12.45 -1.90
CA ASP A 146 10.41 -13.90 -1.76
C ASP A 146 11.25 -14.27 -0.53
N PHE A 147 10.57 -14.74 0.52
CA PHE A 147 11.20 -15.20 1.76
C PHE A 147 11.99 -16.50 1.58
N ALA A 148 11.67 -17.32 0.56
CA ALA A 148 12.34 -18.61 0.34
C ALA A 148 13.83 -18.41 0.02
N LYS A 149 14.18 -17.33 -0.68
CA LYS A 149 15.57 -16.95 -1.00
C LYS A 149 16.48 -16.76 0.22
N PHE A 150 15.90 -16.61 1.41
CA PHE A 150 16.62 -16.32 2.66
C PHE A 150 16.67 -17.53 3.62
N GLY A 151 16.24 -18.72 3.18
CA GLY A 151 16.35 -19.95 3.97
C GLY A 151 15.51 -19.95 5.25
N VAL A 152 14.33 -19.33 5.20
CA VAL A 152 13.43 -19.26 6.36
C VAL A 152 12.77 -20.61 6.64
N LYS A 153 12.51 -20.91 7.93
CA LYS A 153 11.82 -22.14 8.33
C LYS A 153 10.35 -22.16 7.93
N LYS A 154 9.67 -21.01 8.06
CA LYS A 154 8.25 -20.83 7.79
C LYS A 154 8.06 -19.55 6.98
N LYS A 155 7.42 -19.67 5.81
CA LYS A 155 7.07 -18.50 4.97
C LYS A 155 5.90 -17.75 5.61
N PRO A 156 5.85 -16.41 5.52
CA PRO A 156 4.64 -15.66 5.86
C PRO A 156 3.54 -15.94 4.83
N ILE A 157 2.30 -15.70 5.22
CA ILE A 157 1.12 -15.76 4.35
C ILE A 157 0.99 -14.42 3.63
N TYR A 158 1.05 -14.41 2.30
CA TYR A 158 0.79 -13.21 1.52
C TYR A 158 -0.69 -13.11 1.13
N ILE A 159 -1.25 -11.91 1.24
CA ILE A 159 -2.58 -11.56 0.71
C ILE A 159 -2.50 -10.20 0.03
N ASN A 160 -3.42 -9.90 -0.90
CA ASN A 160 -3.54 -8.56 -1.45
C ASN A 160 -4.94 -8.22 -1.96
N VAL A 161 -5.13 -6.94 -2.31
CA VAL A 161 -6.33 -6.45 -3.00
C VAL A 161 -5.89 -5.53 -4.12
N ILE A 162 -6.31 -5.83 -5.35
CA ILE A 162 -6.05 -5.03 -6.54
C ILE A 162 -7.31 -4.32 -7.04
N ARG A 163 -7.20 -3.56 -8.13
CA ARG A 163 -8.31 -2.81 -8.73
C ARG A 163 -8.12 -2.69 -10.25
N ASP A 164 -9.20 -2.41 -10.98
CA ASP A 164 -9.11 -1.96 -12.36
C ASP A 164 -7.99 -0.89 -12.52
N PRO A 165 -7.05 -1.08 -13.48
CA PRO A 165 -5.89 -0.21 -13.60
C PRO A 165 -6.23 1.26 -13.85
N ILE A 166 -7.26 1.54 -14.66
CA ILE A 166 -7.66 2.91 -15.01
C ILE A 166 -8.32 3.56 -13.79
N GLU A 167 -9.28 2.90 -13.16
CA GLU A 167 -9.97 3.41 -11.97
C GLU A 167 -8.99 3.67 -10.82
N ARG A 168 -8.00 2.78 -10.63
CA ARG A 168 -6.93 2.97 -9.65
C ARG A 168 -6.13 4.24 -9.96
N LEU A 169 -5.73 4.44 -11.22
CA LEU A 169 -4.98 5.62 -11.65
C LEU A 169 -5.80 6.90 -11.49
N VAL A 170 -7.06 6.89 -11.90
CA VAL A 170 -7.99 8.02 -11.72
C VAL A 170 -8.14 8.37 -10.24
N SER A 171 -8.32 7.36 -9.39
CA SER A 171 -8.40 7.54 -7.93
C SER A 171 -7.13 8.17 -7.35
N TYR A 172 -5.95 7.76 -7.86
CA TYR A 172 -4.66 8.33 -7.46
C TYR A 172 -4.46 9.77 -7.97
N TYR A 173 -4.84 10.05 -9.21
CA TYR A 173 -4.73 11.36 -9.85
C TYR A 173 -5.46 12.44 -9.05
N TYR A 174 -6.72 12.16 -8.70
CA TYR A 174 -7.55 13.07 -7.93
C TYR A 174 -7.15 13.13 -6.45
N PHE A 175 -6.68 12.02 -5.88
CA PHE A 175 -6.12 12.00 -4.53
C PHE A 175 -4.95 12.97 -4.36
N LEU A 176 -4.05 13.06 -5.34
CA LEU A 176 -2.93 14.00 -5.26
C LEU A 176 -3.35 15.47 -5.31
N ARG A 177 -4.52 15.78 -5.89
CA ARG A 177 -5.05 17.13 -6.09
C ARG A 177 -5.99 17.58 -4.97
N PHE A 178 -6.82 16.67 -4.46
CA PHE A 178 -7.91 16.96 -3.53
C PHE A 178 -7.76 16.32 -2.15
N GLY A 179 -6.82 15.39 -1.99
CA GLY A 179 -6.62 14.68 -0.73
C GLY A 179 -7.66 13.58 -0.49
N ASP A 180 -7.88 13.30 0.80
CA ASP A 180 -8.83 12.30 1.27
C ASP A 180 -9.56 12.78 2.51
N ASP A 181 -10.69 12.15 2.80
CA ASP A 181 -11.54 12.39 3.97
C ASP A 181 -10.96 11.84 5.29
N TYR A 182 -9.93 10.99 5.23
CA TYR A 182 -9.35 10.34 6.41
C TYR A 182 -8.32 11.23 7.12
N ARG A 183 -7.57 12.04 6.37
CA ARG A 183 -6.60 13.03 6.87
C ARG A 183 -6.72 14.34 6.08
N PRO A 184 -7.83 15.10 6.24
CA PRO A 184 -8.13 16.27 5.41
C PRO A 184 -7.13 17.44 5.60
N GLY A 185 -6.46 17.52 6.76
CA GLY A 185 -5.49 18.57 7.05
C GLY A 185 -4.12 18.41 6.37
N LEU A 186 -3.86 17.28 5.71
CA LEU A 186 -2.58 17.06 5.03
C LEU A 186 -2.57 17.64 3.63
N ARG A 187 -1.67 18.61 3.40
CA ARG A 187 -1.42 19.11 2.05
C ARG A 187 -0.77 18.06 1.16
N ARG A 188 -1.42 17.75 0.03
CA ARG A 188 -0.89 16.79 -0.95
C ARG A 188 0.07 17.48 -1.92
N ARG A 189 0.99 16.69 -2.50
CA ARG A 189 2.08 17.19 -3.37
C ARG A 189 1.58 18.05 -4.54
N LYS A 190 0.36 17.78 -5.03
CA LYS A 190 -0.25 18.44 -6.19
C LYS A 190 -1.49 19.26 -5.81
N GLN A 191 -1.70 19.47 -4.51
CA GLN A 191 -2.84 20.25 -4.04
C GLN A 191 -2.61 21.73 -4.36
N GLY A 192 -3.48 22.29 -5.20
CA GLY A 192 -3.32 23.64 -5.71
C GLY A 192 -2.59 23.73 -7.05
N ASP A 193 -2.29 22.60 -7.73
CA ASP A 193 -1.93 22.58 -9.15
C ASP A 193 -3.13 23.08 -9.97
N LYS A 194 -3.18 24.40 -10.10
CA LYS A 194 -4.22 25.14 -10.80
C LYS A 194 -3.73 25.46 -12.21
N LYS A 195 -4.52 25.14 -13.23
CA LYS A 195 -4.24 25.68 -14.57
C LYS A 195 -4.77 27.12 -14.64
N VAL A 196 -4.01 28.00 -15.28
CA VAL A 196 -4.53 29.30 -15.73
C VAL A 196 -5.36 29.03 -16.97
N ILE A 197 -6.69 29.14 -16.86
CA ILE A 197 -7.53 29.28 -18.04
C ILE A 197 -7.55 30.78 -18.35
N LEU A 198 -6.91 31.19 -19.45
CA LEU A 198 -7.21 32.48 -20.06
C LEU A 198 -8.67 32.42 -20.52
N SER A 199 -9.59 33.02 -19.78
CA SER A 199 -10.94 33.17 -20.29
C SER A 199 -10.88 34.16 -21.46
N SER A 200 -11.14 33.66 -22.67
CA SER A 200 -11.33 34.47 -23.86
C SER A 200 -12.72 35.14 -23.82
N THR A 201 -13.06 35.77 -22.70
CA THR A 201 -14.25 36.61 -22.60
C THR A 201 -13.77 38.05 -22.56
N ARG A 202 -14.10 38.77 -23.63
CA ARG A 202 -13.79 40.18 -23.89
C ARG A 202 -14.64 41.09 -22.98
N THR A 203 -14.55 40.88 -21.67
CA THR A 203 -15.22 41.67 -20.63
C THR A 203 -14.20 42.03 -19.57
N THR A 204 -14.13 43.33 -19.30
CA THR A 204 -13.29 44.02 -18.33
C THR A 204 -13.13 43.25 -17.01
N GLN A 205 -11.86 42.96 -16.69
CA GLN A 205 -11.33 42.16 -15.57
C GLN A 205 -11.22 40.65 -15.82
N PRO A 206 -10.04 40.14 -16.26
CA PRO A 206 -9.76 38.71 -16.26
C PRO A 206 -9.69 38.20 -14.82
N GLY A 207 -10.82 37.69 -14.32
CA GLY A 207 -10.83 36.84 -13.13
C GLY A 207 -10.05 35.57 -13.44
N LEU A 208 -8.91 35.38 -12.77
CA LEU A 208 -8.08 34.19 -12.93
C LEU A 208 -8.82 33.00 -12.29
N GLN A 209 -9.67 32.32 -13.07
CA GLN A 209 -10.39 31.14 -12.61
C GLN A 209 -9.42 29.96 -12.58
N PHE A 210 -8.95 29.65 -11.38
CA PHE A 210 -8.04 28.54 -11.13
C PHE A 210 -8.81 27.24 -10.89
N LEU A 211 -9.13 26.49 -11.94
CA LEU A 211 -9.63 25.12 -11.79
C LEU A 211 -8.48 24.10 -11.78
N PRO A 212 -8.52 23.09 -10.89
CA PRO A 212 -7.65 21.94 -10.98
C PRO A 212 -7.94 21.17 -12.27
N SER A 213 -6.88 20.81 -13.00
CA SER A 213 -6.98 20.06 -14.26
C SER A 213 -7.71 18.73 -14.05
N THR A 214 -8.73 18.47 -14.88
CA THR A 214 -9.46 17.19 -14.85
C THR A 214 -8.58 16.05 -15.39
N PHE A 215 -8.94 14.80 -15.09
CA PHE A 215 -8.22 13.65 -15.62
C PHE A 215 -8.29 13.61 -17.15
N ASP A 216 -9.47 13.88 -17.71
CA ASP A 216 -9.67 13.93 -19.17
C ASP A 216 -8.83 15.01 -19.85
N GLU A 217 -8.78 16.22 -19.29
CA GLU A 217 -7.88 17.27 -19.81
C GLU A 217 -6.41 16.85 -19.75
N CYS A 218 -6.00 16.16 -18.68
CA CYS A 218 -4.65 15.63 -18.57
C CYS A 218 -4.38 14.63 -19.71
N VAL A 219 -5.30 13.68 -19.94
CA VAL A 219 -5.16 12.65 -20.98
C VAL A 219 -5.12 13.27 -22.39
N SER A 220 -6.00 14.25 -22.65
CA SER A 220 -6.03 14.97 -23.93
C SER A 220 -4.77 15.79 -24.17
N SER A 221 -4.18 16.38 -23.12
CA SER A 221 -2.93 17.15 -23.19
C SER A 221 -1.65 16.35 -22.97
N ALA A 222 -1.73 15.01 -22.93
CA ALA A 222 -0.60 14.10 -22.69
C ALA A 222 0.20 14.45 -21.42
N GLY A 223 -0.51 14.77 -20.33
CA GLY A 223 0.11 15.12 -19.05
C GLY A 223 0.80 13.92 -18.36
N SER A 224 1.89 14.20 -17.64
CA SER A 224 2.73 13.16 -17.02
C SER A 224 2.04 12.34 -15.92
N ASP A 225 1.03 12.91 -15.26
CA ASP A 225 0.33 12.27 -14.12
C ASP A 225 -0.73 11.25 -14.57
N CYS A 226 -1.13 11.30 -15.84
CA CYS A 226 -2.13 10.43 -16.47
C CYS A 226 -1.58 9.66 -17.68
N ALA A 227 -0.25 9.72 -17.88
CA ALA A 227 0.42 9.00 -18.94
C ALA A 227 0.29 7.48 -18.73
N ALA A 228 0.30 6.70 -19.82
CA ALA A 228 0.02 5.26 -19.77
C ALA A 228 1.02 4.50 -18.89
N GLU A 229 2.27 4.96 -18.78
CA GLU A 229 3.30 4.39 -17.92
C GLU A 229 2.92 4.47 -16.43
N LYS A 230 1.98 5.34 -16.04
CA LYS A 230 1.46 5.42 -14.66
C LYS A 230 0.45 4.33 -14.32
N LEU A 231 -0.02 3.56 -15.31
CA LEU A 231 -0.81 2.35 -15.08
C LEU A 231 0.06 1.25 -14.48
N TRP A 232 1.32 1.13 -14.93
CA TRP A 232 2.31 0.13 -14.49
C TRP A 232 2.65 0.28 -13.01
N LEU A 233 1.96 -0.50 -12.17
CA LEU A 233 2.12 -0.49 -10.72
C LEU A 233 1.74 -1.82 -10.09
N GLN A 234 0.63 -2.42 -10.49
CA GLN A 234 0.15 -3.65 -9.84
C GLN A 234 1.04 -4.82 -10.25
N ILE A 235 1.42 -4.91 -11.54
CA ILE A 235 2.37 -5.93 -12.02
C ILE A 235 3.69 -5.89 -11.22
N PRO A 236 4.42 -4.76 -11.11
CA PRO A 236 5.63 -4.68 -10.28
C PRO A 236 5.44 -5.09 -8.82
N PHE A 237 4.29 -4.75 -8.22
CA PHE A 237 4.01 -5.09 -6.81
C PHE A 237 3.91 -6.60 -6.58
N PHE A 238 3.48 -7.38 -7.57
CA PHE A 238 3.44 -8.84 -7.51
C PHE A 238 4.69 -9.50 -8.09
N CYS A 239 5.28 -8.93 -9.12
CA CYS A 239 6.53 -9.41 -9.71
C CYS A 239 7.68 -9.33 -8.70
N GLY A 240 7.77 -8.25 -7.93
CA GLY A 240 8.65 -8.14 -6.76
C GLY A 240 9.89 -7.27 -6.96
N HIS A 241 11.00 -7.71 -6.36
CA HIS A 241 12.25 -6.92 -6.24
C HIS A 241 13.25 -7.16 -7.39
N ASN A 242 12.84 -7.83 -8.46
CA ASN A 242 13.72 -8.09 -9.61
C ASN A 242 13.77 -6.87 -10.54
N SER A 243 14.92 -6.62 -11.19
CA SER A 243 15.11 -5.48 -12.09
C SER A 243 14.04 -5.41 -13.18
N GLU A 244 13.77 -6.55 -13.81
CA GLU A 244 12.84 -6.65 -14.95
C GLU A 244 11.39 -6.31 -14.56
N CYS A 245 11.01 -6.43 -13.27
CA CYS A 245 9.69 -6.03 -12.78
C CYS A 245 9.41 -4.53 -12.98
N TRP A 246 10.47 -3.71 -12.98
CA TRP A 246 10.39 -2.26 -13.03
C TRP A 246 10.68 -1.70 -14.43
N ASN A 247 10.92 -2.59 -15.41
CA ASN A 247 10.93 -2.25 -16.82
C ASN A 247 9.47 -2.16 -17.31
N VAL A 248 9.01 -0.93 -17.53
CA VAL A 248 7.62 -0.64 -17.91
C VAL A 248 7.26 -1.38 -19.21
N GLY A 249 6.20 -2.20 -19.17
CA GLY A 249 5.75 -2.98 -20.33
C GLY A 249 6.52 -4.27 -20.56
N SER A 250 7.28 -4.75 -19.58
CA SER A 250 7.96 -6.04 -19.68
C SER A 250 6.97 -7.21 -19.65
N ARG A 251 6.97 -8.03 -20.71
CA ARG A 251 6.16 -9.27 -20.74
C ARG A 251 6.63 -10.27 -19.68
N TRP A 252 7.93 -10.36 -19.44
CA TRP A 252 8.47 -11.23 -18.38
C TRP A 252 7.91 -10.85 -17.01
N ALA A 253 7.82 -9.54 -16.72
CA ALA A 253 7.29 -9.06 -15.45
C ALA A 253 5.81 -9.43 -15.26
N LEU A 254 5.00 -9.36 -16.32
CA LEU A 254 3.61 -9.80 -16.30
C LEU A 254 3.49 -11.30 -15.98
N GLU A 255 4.25 -12.15 -16.67
CA GLU A 255 4.21 -13.59 -16.41
C GLU A 255 4.70 -13.93 -15.00
N GLN A 256 5.76 -13.27 -14.52
CA GLN A 256 6.26 -13.46 -13.17
C GLN A 256 5.24 -12.97 -12.11
N ALA A 257 4.52 -11.88 -12.36
CA ALA A 257 3.48 -11.39 -11.47
C ALA A 257 2.32 -12.41 -11.34
N LYS A 258 1.87 -12.98 -12.47
CA LYS A 258 0.85 -14.04 -12.48
C LYS A 258 1.35 -15.28 -11.74
N TYR A 259 2.60 -15.70 -12.00
CA TYR A 259 3.22 -16.82 -11.31
C TYR A 259 3.25 -16.60 -9.78
N ASN A 260 3.72 -15.45 -9.32
CA ASN A 260 3.78 -15.16 -7.89
C ASN A 260 2.38 -15.10 -7.27
N LEU A 261 1.40 -14.52 -7.97
CA LEU A 261 0.01 -14.48 -7.50
C LEU A 261 -0.53 -15.88 -7.20
N ILE A 262 -0.29 -16.86 -8.08
CA ILE A 262 -0.77 -18.23 -7.89
C ILE A 262 0.04 -19.01 -6.84
N ASN A 263 1.37 -18.83 -6.83
CA ASN A 263 2.25 -19.71 -6.05
C ASN A 263 2.58 -19.19 -4.65
N GLU A 264 2.49 -17.87 -4.44
CA GLU A 264 3.00 -17.23 -3.22
C GLU A 264 1.92 -16.48 -2.42
N TYR A 265 0.79 -16.13 -3.05
CA TYR A 265 -0.33 -15.49 -2.36
C TYR A 265 -1.40 -16.51 -1.98
N LEU A 266 -1.87 -16.45 -0.73
CA LEU A 266 -3.00 -17.25 -0.26
C LEU A 266 -4.31 -16.82 -0.94
N LEU A 267 -4.54 -15.51 -1.02
CA LEU A 267 -5.73 -14.94 -1.63
C LEU A 267 -5.46 -13.52 -2.11
N VAL A 268 -5.90 -13.21 -3.32
CA VAL A 268 -5.90 -11.86 -3.89
C VAL A 268 -7.32 -11.50 -4.27
N GLY A 269 -7.88 -10.48 -3.64
CA GLY A 269 -9.20 -9.95 -3.96
C GLY A 269 -9.14 -8.77 -4.93
N VAL A 270 -10.31 -8.32 -5.37
CA VAL A 270 -10.49 -7.06 -6.10
C VAL A 270 -11.25 -6.05 -5.25
N THR A 271 -11.03 -4.77 -5.50
CA THR A 271 -11.61 -3.67 -4.72
C THR A 271 -13.14 -3.66 -4.78
N GLU A 272 -13.69 -4.05 -5.91
CA GLU A 272 -15.12 -4.09 -6.22
C GLU A 272 -15.85 -5.21 -5.47
N GLU A 273 -15.14 -6.27 -5.08
CA GLU A 273 -15.65 -7.46 -4.37
C GLU A 273 -14.99 -7.61 -2.98
N LEU A 274 -14.70 -6.48 -2.32
CA LEU A 274 -13.96 -6.47 -1.05
C LEU A 274 -14.68 -7.20 0.09
N GLU A 275 -16.01 -7.20 0.10
CA GLU A 275 -16.81 -7.90 1.11
C GLU A 275 -16.60 -9.41 1.05
N ASP A 276 -16.69 -9.99 -0.15
CA ASP A 276 -16.46 -11.41 -0.38
C ASP A 276 -15.03 -11.80 0.01
N PHE A 277 -14.06 -10.95 -0.33
CA PHE A 277 -12.66 -11.16 0.08
C PHE A 277 -12.52 -11.22 1.60
N ILE A 278 -13.17 -10.31 2.34
CA ILE A 278 -13.15 -10.28 3.81
C ILE A 278 -13.80 -11.55 4.38
N MET A 279 -14.96 -11.95 3.86
CA MET A 279 -15.68 -13.14 4.31
C MET A 279 -14.87 -14.42 4.09
N MET A 280 -14.20 -14.54 2.94
CA MET A 280 -13.32 -15.68 2.65
C MET A 280 -12.11 -15.74 3.59
N LEU A 281 -11.53 -14.58 3.94
CA LEU A 281 -10.44 -14.52 4.92
C LEU A 281 -10.91 -14.83 6.36
N GLU A 282 -12.12 -14.42 6.73
CA GLU A 282 -12.73 -14.81 8.00
C GLU A 282 -12.87 -16.33 8.14
N ALA A 283 -13.20 -17.02 7.04
CA ALA A 283 -13.26 -18.47 6.98
C ALA A 283 -11.89 -19.14 7.09
N ALA A 284 -10.95 -18.70 6.25
CA ALA A 284 -9.66 -19.36 6.07
C ALA A 284 -8.67 -19.04 7.20
N LEU A 285 -8.74 -17.82 7.75
CA LEU A 285 -7.81 -17.31 8.75
C LEU A 285 -8.56 -16.67 9.94
N PRO A 286 -9.41 -17.45 10.66
CA PRO A 286 -10.28 -16.92 11.71
C PRO A 286 -9.48 -16.34 12.89
N ARG A 287 -8.21 -16.75 13.09
CA ARG A 287 -7.34 -16.13 14.10
C ARG A 287 -7.13 -14.64 13.85
N PHE A 288 -7.16 -14.18 12.61
CA PHE A 288 -7.03 -12.77 12.27
C PHE A 288 -8.40 -12.11 12.04
N PHE A 289 -9.29 -12.78 11.30
CA PHE A 289 -10.46 -12.13 10.72
C PHE A 289 -11.81 -12.57 11.30
N ARG A 290 -11.85 -13.31 12.43
CA ARG A 290 -13.13 -13.59 13.10
C ARG A 290 -13.84 -12.29 13.48
N GLY A 291 -15.08 -12.13 13.01
CA GLY A 291 -15.91 -10.94 13.15
C GLY A 291 -15.68 -9.86 12.08
N ALA A 292 -14.90 -10.13 11.03
CA ALA A 292 -14.52 -9.12 10.03
C ALA A 292 -15.67 -8.76 9.08
N ALA A 293 -16.44 -9.75 8.60
CA ALA A 293 -17.57 -9.50 7.70
C ALA A 293 -18.64 -8.65 8.39
N GLU A 294 -18.98 -8.99 9.63
CA GLU A 294 -19.91 -8.22 10.45
C GLU A 294 -19.41 -6.77 10.66
N LEU A 295 -18.13 -6.61 11.05
CA LEU A 295 -17.53 -5.29 11.23
C LEU A 295 -17.54 -4.46 9.93
N TYR A 296 -17.38 -5.10 8.77
CA TYR A 296 -17.45 -4.42 7.47
C TYR A 296 -18.88 -4.00 7.11
N ARG A 297 -19.89 -4.83 7.36
CA ARG A 297 -21.30 -4.55 7.05
C ARG A 297 -21.89 -3.45 7.94
N THR A 298 -21.64 -3.52 9.25
CA THR A 298 -22.28 -2.61 10.23
C THR A 298 -21.37 -1.46 10.66
N GLY A 299 -20.08 -1.54 10.35
CA GLY A 299 -19.10 -0.52 10.73
C GLY A 299 -19.21 0.76 9.91
N LYS A 300 -19.16 1.91 10.60
CA LYS A 300 -19.04 3.25 9.96
C LYS A 300 -17.70 3.47 9.23
N LYS A 301 -16.76 2.53 9.36
CA LYS A 301 -15.39 2.55 8.81
C LYS A 301 -15.22 1.63 7.59
N SER A 302 -16.29 1.15 6.98
CA SER A 302 -16.23 0.25 5.81
C SER A 302 -15.65 0.92 4.55
N HIS A 303 -15.86 2.23 4.38
CA HIS A 303 -15.35 2.99 3.23
C HIS A 303 -14.52 4.20 3.67
N LEU A 304 -13.29 3.95 4.12
CA LEU A 304 -12.35 4.98 4.55
C LEU A 304 -11.46 5.47 3.40
N ARG A 305 -10.98 6.73 3.54
CA ARG A 305 -10.04 7.36 2.62
C ARG A 305 -10.61 7.52 1.21
N LYS A 306 -11.86 7.98 1.13
CA LYS A 306 -12.46 8.37 -0.14
C LYS A 306 -11.75 9.62 -0.64
N THR A 307 -11.47 9.65 -1.94
CA THR A 307 -10.95 10.86 -2.59
C THR A 307 -12.07 11.90 -2.60
N SER A 308 -11.83 13.07 -2.01
CA SER A 308 -12.87 14.08 -1.71
C SER A 308 -13.65 14.52 -2.94
N GLU A 309 -12.96 14.72 -4.06
CA GLU A 309 -13.55 15.06 -5.35
C GLU A 309 -13.00 14.12 -6.42
N LYS A 310 -13.89 13.42 -7.11
CA LYS A 310 -13.56 12.51 -8.23
C LYS A 310 -14.56 12.73 -9.35
N LYS A 311 -14.09 12.92 -10.58
CA LYS A 311 -14.94 12.86 -11.78
C LYS A 311 -14.66 11.55 -12.51
N PRO A 312 -15.68 10.82 -12.96
CA PRO A 312 -15.45 9.65 -13.81
C PRO A 312 -14.81 10.09 -15.13
N PRO A 313 -13.86 9.32 -15.67
CA PRO A 313 -13.26 9.63 -16.97
C PRO A 313 -14.29 9.46 -18.09
N THR A 314 -14.12 10.23 -19.15
CA THR A 314 -14.90 10.09 -20.40
C THR A 314 -14.55 8.80 -21.14
N LYS A 315 -15.49 8.30 -21.95
CA LYS A 315 -15.26 7.14 -22.82
C LYS A 315 -14.08 7.35 -23.78
N GLU A 316 -13.86 8.59 -24.24
CA GLU A 316 -12.74 8.94 -25.11
C GLU A 316 -11.39 8.78 -24.40
N SER A 317 -11.25 9.33 -23.19
CA SER A 317 -10.03 9.16 -22.38
C SER A 317 -9.75 7.71 -22.03
N ILE A 318 -10.79 6.93 -21.70
CA ILE A 318 -10.67 5.48 -21.46
C ILE A 318 -10.15 4.81 -22.74
N ALA A 319 -10.82 5.01 -23.88
CA ALA A 319 -10.43 4.40 -25.14
C ALA A 319 -8.99 4.76 -25.56
N LYS A 320 -8.55 6.00 -25.30
CA LYS A 320 -7.18 6.44 -25.55
C LYS A 320 -6.16 5.70 -24.68
N LEU A 321 -6.45 5.50 -23.40
CA LEU A 321 -5.58 4.70 -22.51
C LEU A 321 -5.56 3.23 -22.90
N GLN A 322 -6.71 2.68 -23.33
CA GLN A 322 -6.86 1.28 -23.74
C GLN A 322 -6.06 0.91 -25.00
N GLN A 323 -5.63 1.89 -25.79
CA GLN A 323 -4.76 1.65 -26.94
C GLN A 323 -3.33 1.28 -26.52
N SER A 324 -2.89 1.66 -25.31
CA SER A 324 -1.53 1.40 -24.82
C SER A 324 -1.31 -0.06 -24.45
N ASP A 325 -0.15 -0.61 -24.83
CA ASP A 325 0.26 -1.96 -24.41
C ASP A 325 0.45 -2.07 -22.89
N ILE A 326 0.78 -0.96 -22.21
CA ILE A 326 0.89 -0.93 -20.75
C ILE A 326 -0.48 -1.18 -20.10
N TRP A 327 -1.53 -0.56 -20.64
CA TRP A 327 -2.89 -0.82 -20.19
C TRP A 327 -3.27 -2.28 -20.45
N LYS A 328 -3.03 -2.79 -21.66
CA LYS A 328 -3.39 -4.17 -22.02
C LYS A 328 -2.76 -5.17 -21.06
N MET A 329 -1.49 -5.00 -20.71
CA MET A 329 -0.79 -5.89 -19.77
C MET A 329 -1.33 -5.77 -18.33
N GLU A 330 -1.49 -4.56 -17.81
CA GLU A 330 -2.07 -4.34 -16.46
C GLU A 330 -3.52 -4.85 -16.37
N ASN A 331 -4.30 -4.70 -17.45
CA ASN A 331 -5.66 -5.23 -17.53
C ASN A 331 -5.65 -6.76 -17.59
N GLU A 332 -4.77 -7.36 -18.40
CA GLU A 332 -4.59 -8.81 -18.45
C GLU A 332 -4.25 -9.40 -17.07
N PHE A 333 -3.41 -8.71 -16.29
CA PHE A 333 -3.12 -9.10 -14.91
C PHE A 333 -4.33 -8.96 -13.98
N TYR A 334 -5.10 -7.86 -14.10
CA TYR A 334 -6.31 -7.64 -13.32
C TYR A 334 -7.37 -8.71 -13.59
N GLU A 335 -7.69 -8.97 -14.86
CA GLU A 335 -8.67 -9.99 -15.27
C GLU A 335 -8.23 -11.38 -14.81
N PHE A 336 -6.95 -11.71 -14.93
CA PHE A 336 -6.41 -12.98 -14.43
C PHE A 336 -6.62 -13.15 -12.92
N ALA A 337 -6.34 -12.11 -12.13
CA ALA A 337 -6.54 -12.14 -10.69
C ALA A 337 -8.03 -12.16 -10.30
N LEU A 338 -8.89 -11.46 -11.05
CA LEU A 338 -10.34 -11.47 -10.87
C LEU A 338 -10.91 -12.87 -11.13
N GLU A 339 -10.56 -13.48 -12.26
CA GLU A 339 -10.96 -14.84 -12.62
C GLU A 339 -10.54 -15.84 -11.54
N GLN A 340 -9.28 -15.75 -11.07
CA GLN A 340 -8.79 -16.58 -9.98
C GLN A 340 -9.57 -16.36 -8.68
N PHE A 341 -9.86 -15.12 -8.31
CA PHE A 341 -10.64 -14.80 -7.11
C PHE A 341 -12.06 -15.37 -7.18
N GLN A 342 -12.75 -15.16 -8.31
CA GLN A 342 -14.09 -15.67 -8.54
C GLN A 342 -14.14 -17.19 -8.57
N PHE A 343 -13.10 -17.85 -9.12
CA PHE A 343 -12.95 -19.30 -9.07
C PHE A 343 -12.86 -19.81 -7.63
N ILE A 344 -12.00 -19.22 -6.79
CA ILE A 344 -11.88 -19.62 -5.38
C ILE A 344 -13.19 -19.36 -4.64
N ARG A 345 -13.84 -18.20 -4.86
CA ARG A 345 -15.15 -17.87 -4.27
C ARG A 345 -16.18 -18.94 -4.62
N ALA A 346 -16.35 -19.28 -5.90
CA ALA A 346 -17.31 -20.28 -6.36
C ALA A 346 -17.12 -21.66 -5.72
N HIS A 347 -15.89 -22.00 -5.30
CA HIS A 347 -15.56 -23.27 -4.64
C HIS A 347 -15.46 -23.18 -3.12
N ALA A 348 -15.65 -21.99 -2.53
CA ALA A 348 -15.56 -21.76 -1.08
C ALA A 348 -16.92 -21.42 -0.45
N VAL A 349 -17.86 -20.87 -1.22
CA VAL A 349 -19.18 -20.45 -0.72
C VAL A 349 -20.33 -21.10 -1.49
N ARG A 350 -21.47 -21.22 -0.82
CA ARG A 350 -22.78 -21.46 -1.40
C ARG A 350 -23.64 -20.21 -1.24
N GLU A 351 -24.39 -19.87 -2.27
CA GLU A 351 -25.40 -18.81 -2.17
C GLU A 351 -26.72 -19.42 -1.70
N LYS A 352 -27.35 -18.80 -0.69
CA LYS A 352 -28.69 -19.14 -0.24
C LYS A 352 -29.43 -17.85 0.13
N ASP A 353 -30.59 -17.63 -0.48
CA ASP A 353 -31.43 -16.45 -0.25
C ASP A 353 -30.70 -15.10 -0.52
N GLY A 354 -29.74 -15.09 -1.46
CA GLY A 354 -28.91 -13.92 -1.79
C GLY A 354 -27.77 -13.64 -0.79
N GLU A 355 -27.63 -14.46 0.25
CA GLU A 355 -26.50 -14.41 1.19
C GLU A 355 -25.51 -15.53 0.88
N LEU A 356 -24.22 -15.22 1.00
CA LEU A 356 -23.16 -16.20 0.82
C LEU A 356 -22.83 -16.89 2.15
N TYR A 357 -22.79 -18.22 2.12
CA TYR A 357 -22.40 -19.05 3.25
C TYR A 357 -21.20 -19.90 2.89
N LEU A 358 -20.25 -20.04 3.81
CA LEU A 358 -19.10 -20.90 3.61
C LEU A 358 -19.51 -22.37 3.50
N LEU A 359 -18.88 -23.10 2.57
CA LEU A 359 -19.05 -24.54 2.47
C LEU A 359 -18.47 -25.22 3.71
N ALA A 360 -19.16 -26.26 4.18
CA ALA A 360 -18.64 -27.10 5.25
C ALA A 360 -17.43 -27.91 4.76
N GLN A 361 -16.69 -28.50 5.70
CA GLN A 361 -15.60 -29.40 5.37
C GLN A 361 -16.12 -30.57 4.50
N ASN A 362 -15.60 -30.67 3.28
CA ASN A 362 -16.01 -31.68 2.29
C ASN A 362 -14.95 -32.79 2.09
N PHE A 363 -14.09 -33.03 3.08
CA PHE A 363 -13.15 -34.14 3.08
C PHE A 363 -13.04 -34.76 4.47
N PHE A 364 -12.81 -36.07 4.55
CA PHE A 364 -12.51 -36.79 5.78
C PHE A 364 -11.48 -37.87 5.50
N TYR A 365 -10.73 -38.28 6.53
CA TYR A 365 -9.76 -39.35 6.42
C TYR A 365 -10.43 -40.69 6.73
N GLU A 366 -10.31 -41.65 5.85
CA GLU A 366 -10.73 -43.04 6.05
C GLU A 366 -9.55 -43.99 5.87
N LYS A 367 -9.71 -45.25 6.29
CA LYS A 367 -8.69 -46.31 6.16
C LYS A 367 -7.34 -45.93 6.79
N ILE A 368 -7.38 -45.31 7.97
CA ILE A 368 -6.18 -44.99 8.75
C ILE A 368 -5.63 -46.29 9.37
N TYR A 369 -4.38 -46.63 9.04
CA TYR A 369 -3.65 -47.78 9.56
C TYR A 369 -2.21 -47.38 9.95
N PRO A 370 -1.56 -48.07 10.91
CA PRO A 370 -2.11 -49.18 11.69
C PRO A 370 -3.22 -48.71 12.64
N LYS A 371 -4.23 -49.55 12.85
CA LYS A 371 -5.20 -49.31 13.91
C LYS A 371 -4.44 -49.43 15.23
N MET A 372 -4.44 -48.39 16.05
CA MET A 372 -3.97 -48.52 17.43
C MET A 372 -4.93 -49.46 18.15
N ASN A 373 -4.41 -50.59 18.62
CA ASN A 373 -5.15 -51.59 19.38
C ASN A 373 -5.63 -51.04 20.73
#